data_AF-A0AAQ0Q631-F1
#
_entry.id   AF-A0AAQ0Q631-F1
#
_cell.length_a   1.000
_cell.length_b   1.000
_cell.length_c   1.000
_cell.angle_alpha   90.00
_cell.angle_beta   90.00
_cell.angle_gamma   90.00
#
_symmetry.space_group_name_H-M   'P 1'
#
loop_
_entity.id
_entity.type
_entity.pdbx_description
1 polymer ?
#
loop_
_entity_poly.entity_id
_entity_poly.type
_entity_poly.pdbx_seq_one_letter_code
_entity_poly.pdbx_strand_id
1 'polypeptide(L)'
;MRGGKRPKREGFIMERIANIDNLRLADRKAQEGKAKRLIIVNGKEVRIPNKYIQAHNENAEAELRELQKMILTLKFPPPNYRSEYLRTDAGKVRELIKQNYYPWRILQHAIMLVVSPRIFASLIMDTFACIKGKGLHFGVKRVQRTLRRHPELKWFWKTDFKKYYQSLPHDLVRSSLERLYKDKMFLRLIDMVILAYDSGEEIIKELENEIIRNQRNPYWGSVKPDFRQSRNKLHRPQDEAER
;
A
#
# COMPACT_ATOMS: atom_id res chain seq x y z
N MET A 1 31.40 -16.59 2.01
CA MET A 1 30.68 -15.39 1.55
C MET A 1 31.06 -14.21 2.43
N ARG A 2 31.65 -13.14 1.87
CA ARG A 2 32.28 -12.06 2.64
C ARG A 2 31.22 -11.20 3.37
N GLY A 3 31.20 -11.30 4.69
CA GLY A 3 30.36 -10.50 5.59
C GLY A 3 30.88 -9.07 5.75
N GLY A 4 30.74 -8.24 4.72
CA GLY A 4 30.94 -6.81 4.85
C GLY A 4 29.84 -6.18 5.71
N LYS A 5 30.20 -5.27 6.63
CA LYS A 5 29.23 -4.43 7.36
C LYS A 5 28.33 -3.73 6.34
N ARG A 6 27.02 -4.03 6.39
CA ARG A 6 26.04 -3.33 5.52
C ARG A 6 26.13 -1.82 5.80
N PRO A 7 26.13 -0.97 4.76
CA PRO A 7 26.21 0.47 4.96
C PRO A 7 25.02 0.99 5.77
N LYS A 8 25.26 2.04 6.57
CA LYS A 8 24.23 2.69 7.38
C LYS A 8 23.08 3.22 6.52
N ARG A 9 23.41 3.80 5.37
CA ARG A 9 22.46 4.29 4.35
C ARG A 9 22.81 3.68 2.99
N GLU A 10 21.82 3.10 2.32
CA GLU A 10 22.00 2.50 1.00
C GLU A 10 22.07 3.58 -0.09
N GLY A 11 22.93 3.37 -1.09
CA GLY A 11 23.06 4.21 -2.27
C GLY A 11 22.87 3.39 -3.54
N PHE A 12 23.00 4.03 -4.70
CA PHE A 12 22.80 3.41 -6.02
C PHE A 12 21.43 2.72 -6.15
N ILE A 13 20.41 3.38 -5.58
CA ILE A 13 19.04 2.86 -5.57
C ILE A 13 18.40 3.15 -6.92
N MET A 14 18.70 4.32 -7.49
CA MET A 14 18.14 4.76 -8.75
C MET A 14 18.47 3.82 -9.91
N GLU A 15 19.72 3.38 -9.99
CA GLU A 15 20.22 2.46 -11.02
C GLU A 15 19.60 1.07 -10.86
N ARG A 16 19.39 0.62 -9.61
CA ARG A 16 18.69 -0.64 -9.33
C ARG A 16 17.23 -0.59 -9.74
N ILE A 17 16.56 0.54 -9.53
CA ILE A 17 15.17 0.74 -9.96
C ILE A 17 15.10 0.76 -11.49
N ALA A 18 16.01 1.51 -12.14
CA ALA A 18 16.09 1.66 -13.59
C ALA A 18 16.60 0.40 -14.33
N ASN A 19 17.14 -0.59 -13.61
CA ASN A 19 17.61 -1.82 -14.23
C ASN A 19 16.50 -2.48 -15.05
N ILE A 20 16.79 -2.82 -16.31
CA ILE A 20 15.77 -3.30 -17.24
C ILE A 20 15.12 -4.61 -16.77
N ASP A 21 15.86 -5.50 -16.11
CA ASP A 21 15.33 -6.75 -15.59
C ASP A 21 14.43 -6.50 -14.37
N ASN A 22 14.75 -5.50 -13.55
CA ASN A 22 13.85 -5.03 -12.50
C ASN A 22 12.55 -4.47 -13.09
N LEU A 23 12.62 -3.69 -14.18
CA LEU A 23 11.44 -3.15 -14.86
C LEU A 23 10.57 -4.24 -15.48
N ARG A 24 11.16 -5.25 -16.13
CA ARG A 24 10.43 -6.42 -16.65
C ARG A 24 9.76 -7.21 -15.52
N LEU A 25 10.43 -7.38 -14.38
CA LEU A 25 9.84 -8.03 -13.21
C LEU A 25 8.71 -7.19 -12.60
N ALA A 26 8.90 -5.87 -12.54
CA ALA A 26 7.91 -4.92 -12.05
C ALA A 26 6.64 -4.94 -12.90
N ASP A 27 6.78 -4.93 -14.23
CA ASP A 27 5.67 -5.03 -15.16
C ASP A 27 4.90 -6.36 -14.95
N ARG A 28 5.60 -7.50 -14.93
CA ARG A 28 4.98 -8.80 -14.64
C ARG A 28 4.18 -8.79 -13.33
N LYS A 29 4.75 -8.19 -12.27
CA LYS A 29 4.10 -8.06 -10.96
C LYS A 29 2.92 -7.08 -10.98
N ALA A 30 2.96 -6.05 -11.82
CA ALA A 30 1.87 -5.11 -12.01
C ALA A 30 0.68 -5.73 -12.76
N GLN A 31 0.92 -6.72 -13.63
CA GLN A 31 -0.11 -7.46 -14.37
C GLN A 31 -0.76 -8.59 -13.56
N GLU A 32 -0.04 -9.15 -12.59
CA GLU A 32 -0.47 -10.31 -11.79
C GLU A 32 -1.85 -10.07 -11.15
N GLY A 33 -2.83 -10.93 -11.51
CA GLY A 33 -4.21 -10.84 -11.05
C GLY A 33 -5.03 -9.67 -11.60
N LYS A 34 -4.48 -8.85 -12.52
CA LYS A 34 -5.10 -7.61 -13.03
C LYS A 34 -5.26 -7.57 -14.55
N ALA A 35 -4.76 -8.59 -15.25
CA ALA A 35 -4.85 -8.73 -16.71
C ALA A 35 -6.31 -8.75 -17.24
N LYS A 36 -7.25 -9.23 -16.41
CA LYS A 36 -8.69 -9.17 -16.69
C LYS A 36 -9.39 -8.32 -15.63
N ARG A 37 -10.40 -7.57 -16.05
CA ARG A 37 -11.33 -6.86 -15.14
C ARG A 37 -12.68 -7.55 -15.13
N LEU A 38 -13.32 -7.57 -13.96
CA LEU A 38 -14.65 -8.10 -13.78
C LEU A 38 -15.67 -6.99 -14.04
N ILE A 39 -16.66 -7.27 -14.88
CA ILE A 39 -17.79 -6.38 -15.18
C ILE A 39 -19.09 -7.15 -15.02
N ILE A 40 -20.18 -6.44 -14.74
CA ILE A 40 -21.52 -7.03 -14.68
C ILE A 40 -22.22 -6.70 -16.01
N VAL A 41 -22.61 -7.72 -16.75
CA VAL A 41 -23.38 -7.60 -18.00
C VAL A 41 -24.64 -8.44 -17.83
N ASN A 42 -25.81 -7.82 -17.95
CA ASN A 42 -27.11 -8.49 -17.77
C ASN A 42 -27.20 -9.28 -16.45
N GLY A 43 -26.69 -8.71 -15.36
CA GLY A 43 -26.67 -9.34 -14.04
C GLY A 43 -25.68 -10.49 -13.86
N LYS A 44 -24.88 -10.83 -14.88
CA LYS A 44 -23.85 -11.88 -14.82
C LYS A 44 -22.45 -11.27 -14.74
N GLU A 45 -21.59 -11.88 -13.94
CA GLU A 45 -20.18 -11.50 -13.85
C GLU A 45 -19.41 -12.02 -15.07
N VAL A 46 -18.81 -11.10 -15.83
CA VAL A 46 -18.00 -11.40 -17.00
C VAL A 46 -16.60 -10.85 -16.80
N ARG A 47 -15.58 -11.66 -17.09
CA ARG A 47 -14.17 -11.24 -17.05
C ARG A 47 -13.72 -10.83 -18.45
N ILE A 48 -13.45 -9.55 -18.64
CA ILE A 48 -12.95 -9.00 -19.92
C ILE A 48 -11.48 -8.59 -19.81
N PRO A 49 -10.71 -8.63 -20.91
CA PRO A 49 -9.34 -8.13 -20.92
C PRO A 49 -9.26 -6.68 -20.46
N ASN A 50 -8.17 -6.36 -19.75
CA ASN A 50 -7.88 -4.99 -19.34
C ASN A 50 -7.20 -4.24 -20.49
N LYS A 51 -7.95 -3.39 -21.18
CA LYS A 51 -7.47 -2.64 -22.35
C LYS A 51 -6.15 -1.88 -22.12
N TYR A 52 -5.91 -1.38 -20.91
CA TYR A 52 -4.68 -0.62 -20.60
C TYR A 52 -3.44 -1.52 -20.54
N ILE A 53 -3.63 -2.75 -20.06
CA ILE A 53 -2.56 -3.76 -20.02
C ILE A 53 -2.35 -4.33 -21.42
N GLN A 54 -3.43 -4.57 -22.15
CA GLN A 54 -3.36 -5.06 -23.53
C GLN A 54 -2.58 -4.08 -24.43
N ALA A 55 -2.93 -2.79 -24.39
CA ALA A 55 -2.22 -1.76 -25.15
C ALA A 55 -0.73 -1.68 -24.78
N HIS A 56 -0.38 -1.72 -23.49
CA HIS A 56 1.02 -1.78 -23.05
C HIS A 56 1.73 -3.02 -23.63
N ASN A 57 1.08 -4.18 -23.56
CA ASN A 57 1.67 -5.46 -23.99
C ASN A 57 1.99 -5.51 -25.50
N GLU A 58 1.33 -4.69 -26.33
CA GLU A 58 1.65 -4.57 -27.77
C GLU A 58 3.06 -4.01 -28.01
N ASN A 59 3.57 -3.17 -27.10
CA ASN A 59 4.88 -2.52 -27.25
C ASN A 59 5.70 -2.50 -25.94
N ALA A 60 5.56 -3.53 -25.11
CA ALA A 60 6.03 -3.53 -23.72
C ALA A 60 7.54 -3.24 -23.60
N GLU A 61 8.38 -3.90 -24.40
CA GLU A 61 9.84 -3.74 -24.30
C GLU A 61 10.31 -2.32 -24.65
N ALA A 62 9.68 -1.66 -25.63
CA ALA A 62 10.02 -0.27 -25.96
C ALA A 62 9.56 0.68 -24.86
N GLU A 63 8.32 0.51 -24.36
CA GLU A 63 7.78 1.29 -23.23
C GLU A 63 8.63 1.11 -21.95
N LEU A 64 9.14 -0.09 -21.67
CA LEU A 64 10.03 -0.31 -20.52
C LEU A 64 11.38 0.39 -20.69
N ARG A 65 11.93 0.47 -21.90
CA ARG A 65 13.15 1.25 -22.18
C ARG A 65 12.92 2.75 -22.09
N GLU A 66 11.76 3.22 -22.52
CA GLU A 66 11.36 4.61 -22.30
C GLU A 66 11.22 4.91 -20.81
N LEU A 67 10.55 4.05 -20.05
CA LEU A 67 10.44 4.17 -18.60
C LEU A 67 11.81 4.19 -17.92
N GLN A 68 12.75 3.34 -18.35
CA GLN A 68 14.13 3.38 -17.87
C GLN A 68 14.76 4.76 -18.08
N LYS A 69 14.60 5.35 -19.28
CA LYS A 69 15.09 6.71 -19.55
C LYS A 69 14.41 7.74 -18.66
N MET A 70 13.07 7.69 -18.53
CA MET A 70 12.30 8.60 -17.68
C MET A 70 12.78 8.56 -16.22
N ILE A 71 13.04 7.37 -15.69
CA ILE A 71 13.60 7.14 -14.36
C ILE A 71 14.97 7.84 -14.28
N LEU A 72 15.93 7.46 -15.13
CA LEU A 72 17.29 8.01 -15.08
C LEU A 72 17.35 9.53 -15.25
N THR A 73 16.46 10.12 -16.05
CA THR A 73 16.41 11.58 -16.27
C THR A 73 15.47 12.32 -15.33
N LEU A 74 14.67 11.63 -14.52
CA LEU A 74 13.57 12.18 -13.73
C LEU A 74 12.57 13.02 -14.55
N LYS A 75 12.34 12.62 -15.80
CA LYS A 75 11.43 13.31 -16.73
C LYS A 75 10.23 12.42 -16.99
N PHE A 76 9.18 12.66 -16.23
CA PHE A 76 7.92 11.94 -16.35
C PHE A 76 6.84 12.85 -16.96
N PRO A 77 5.83 12.28 -17.63
CA PRO A 77 4.61 13.02 -17.91
C PRO A 77 3.99 13.52 -16.58
N PRO A 78 3.09 14.51 -16.60
CA PRO A 78 2.35 14.89 -15.40
C PRO A 78 1.53 13.68 -14.90
N PRO A 79 1.47 13.43 -13.58
CA PRO A 79 0.68 12.34 -13.05
C PRO A 79 -0.81 12.58 -13.33
N ASN A 80 -1.48 11.55 -13.86
CA ASN A 80 -2.91 11.57 -14.13
C ASN A 80 -3.61 10.60 -13.17
N TYR A 81 -4.48 11.16 -12.33
CA TYR A 81 -5.22 10.44 -11.31
C TYR A 81 -6.69 10.30 -11.72
N ARG A 82 -7.25 9.12 -11.45
CA ARG A 82 -8.67 8.84 -11.66
C ARG A 82 -9.29 8.41 -10.34
N SER A 83 -10.37 9.06 -9.94
CA SER A 83 -11.16 8.64 -8.79
C SER A 83 -12.10 7.49 -9.19
N GLU A 84 -12.21 6.51 -8.31
CA GLU A 84 -13.15 5.40 -8.43
C GLU A 84 -13.73 5.09 -7.05
N TYR A 85 -15.05 4.96 -6.95
CA TYR A 85 -15.71 4.67 -5.70
C TYR A 85 -15.97 3.17 -5.57
N LEU A 86 -15.42 2.57 -4.52
CA LEU A 86 -15.64 1.17 -4.17
C LEU A 86 -16.56 1.10 -2.95
N ARG A 87 -17.69 0.42 -3.07
CA ARG A 87 -18.51 0.04 -1.93
C ARG A 87 -17.99 -1.27 -1.35
N THR A 88 -17.57 -1.23 -0.10
CA THR A 88 -17.12 -2.42 0.64
C THR A 88 -18.30 -3.28 1.08
N ASP A 89 -18.06 -4.55 1.38
CA ASP A 89 -19.07 -5.51 1.89
C ASP A 89 -19.79 -5.01 3.16
N ALA A 90 -19.11 -4.18 3.95
CA ALA A 90 -19.66 -3.54 5.14
C ALA A 90 -20.49 -2.27 4.81
N GLY A 91 -20.80 -2.02 3.54
CA GLY A 91 -21.58 -0.87 3.06
C GLY A 91 -20.80 0.45 2.99
N LYS A 92 -19.56 0.51 3.48
CA LYS A 92 -18.74 1.73 3.47
C LYS A 92 -18.22 2.01 2.07
N VAL A 93 -18.46 3.23 1.58
CA VAL A 93 -17.91 3.72 0.31
C VAL A 93 -16.47 4.22 0.54
N ARG A 94 -15.57 3.84 -0.36
CA ARG A 94 -14.16 4.22 -0.36
C ARG A 94 -13.83 4.86 -1.70
N GLU A 95 -13.33 6.08 -1.68
CA GLU A 95 -12.70 6.67 -2.85
C GLU A 95 -11.31 6.08 -3.03
N LEU A 96 -11.03 5.62 -4.25
CA LEU A 96 -9.73 5.11 -4.69
C LEU A 96 -9.19 6.02 -5.76
N ILE A 97 -8.01 6.55 -5.54
CA ILE A 97 -7.29 7.38 -6.51
C ILE A 97 -6.31 6.47 -7.25
N LYS A 98 -6.57 6.22 -8.54
CA LYS A 98 -5.80 5.30 -9.37
C LYS A 98 -4.94 6.06 -10.36
N GLN A 99 -3.66 5.70 -10.44
CA GLN A 99 -2.79 6.10 -11.55
C GLN A 99 -2.93 5.13 -12.73
N ASN A 100 -2.61 5.64 -13.92
CA ASN A 100 -2.55 4.85 -15.15
C ASN A 100 -1.61 3.65 -15.01
N TYR A 101 -1.84 2.63 -15.83
CA TYR A 101 -1.01 1.43 -15.85
C TYR A 101 0.44 1.78 -16.23
N TYR A 102 0.67 2.22 -17.46
CA TYR A 102 1.92 2.80 -17.91
C TYR A 102 1.89 4.35 -17.74
N PRO A 103 2.99 4.99 -17.34
CA PRO A 103 4.22 4.41 -16.77
C PRO A 103 4.12 4.12 -15.25
N TRP A 104 3.12 4.68 -14.59
CA TRP A 104 3.12 4.87 -13.13
C TRP A 104 3.01 3.60 -12.31
N ARG A 105 2.12 2.66 -12.68
CA ARG A 105 1.95 1.44 -11.91
C ARG A 105 3.20 0.56 -11.97
N ILE A 106 3.81 0.47 -13.15
CA ILE A 106 5.06 -0.26 -13.35
C ILE A 106 6.17 0.39 -12.51
N LEU A 107 6.28 1.72 -12.52
CA LEU A 107 7.24 2.47 -11.71
C LEU A 107 7.08 2.18 -10.20
N GLN A 108 5.85 2.22 -9.67
CA GLN A 108 5.58 1.90 -8.26
C GLN A 108 6.04 0.49 -7.90
N HIS A 109 5.77 -0.50 -8.75
CA HIS A 109 6.26 -1.87 -8.55
C HIS A 109 7.79 -1.94 -8.62
N ALA A 110 8.43 -1.24 -9.55
CA ALA A 110 9.88 -1.21 -9.71
C ALA A 110 10.58 -0.61 -8.49
N ILE A 111 10.04 0.48 -7.93
CA ILE A 111 10.50 1.06 -6.68
C ILE A 111 10.38 0.02 -5.55
N MET A 112 9.17 -0.56 -5.37
CA MET A 112 8.90 -1.48 -4.27
C MET A 112 9.77 -2.74 -4.30
N LEU A 113 10.08 -3.29 -5.47
CA LEU A 113 10.99 -4.44 -5.58
C LEU A 113 12.39 -4.15 -5.00
N VAL A 114 12.87 -2.92 -5.15
CA VAL A 114 14.20 -2.50 -4.69
C VAL A 114 14.19 -2.06 -3.23
N VAL A 115 13.20 -1.26 -2.81
CA VAL A 115 13.21 -0.58 -1.50
C VAL A 115 12.57 -1.40 -0.38
N SER A 116 11.61 -2.28 -0.70
CA SER A 116 10.86 -3.02 0.33
C SER A 116 11.74 -3.85 1.26
N PRO A 117 12.78 -4.59 0.80
CA PRO A 117 13.61 -5.39 1.69
C PRO A 117 14.26 -4.57 2.80
N ARG A 118 14.77 -3.37 2.46
CA ARG A 118 15.41 -2.47 3.42
C ARG A 118 14.39 -1.80 4.36
N ILE A 119 13.25 -1.38 3.84
CA ILE A 119 12.16 -0.83 4.66
C ILE A 119 11.65 -1.87 5.66
N PHE A 120 11.32 -3.09 5.20
CA PHE A 120 10.78 -4.13 6.06
C PHE A 120 11.75 -4.58 7.15
N ALA A 121 13.06 -4.57 6.87
CA ALA A 121 14.09 -4.84 7.88
C ALA A 121 14.19 -3.75 8.96
N SER A 122 13.69 -2.53 8.71
CA SER A 122 13.69 -1.43 9.67
C SER A 122 12.42 -1.35 10.53
N LEU A 123 11.37 -2.10 10.16
CA LEU A 123 10.10 -2.09 10.87
C LEU A 123 10.19 -2.93 12.16
N ILE A 124 9.41 -2.54 13.16
CA ILE A 124 9.25 -3.34 14.37
C ILE A 124 8.62 -4.69 14.06
N MET A 125 8.89 -5.68 14.91
CA MET A 125 8.43 -7.06 14.73
C MET A 125 6.90 -7.14 14.54
N ASP A 126 6.18 -6.33 15.31
CA ASP A 126 4.72 -6.34 15.39
C ASP A 126 4.04 -5.55 14.26
N THR A 127 4.81 -5.05 13.28
CA THR A 127 4.25 -4.62 12.00
C THR A 127 3.99 -5.83 11.10
N PHE A 128 2.72 -6.04 10.73
CA PHE A 128 2.30 -7.22 9.95
C PHE A 128 1.40 -6.91 8.75
N ALA A 129 0.87 -5.70 8.61
CA ALA A 129 0.02 -5.33 7.49
C ALA A 129 0.84 -5.23 6.19
N CYS A 130 0.33 -5.79 5.09
CA CYS A 130 0.92 -5.70 3.75
C CYS A 130 2.38 -6.21 3.62
N ILE A 131 2.87 -7.01 4.57
CA ILE A 131 4.21 -7.60 4.53
C ILE A 131 4.08 -9.08 4.17
N LYS A 132 4.77 -9.54 3.12
CA LYS A 132 4.73 -10.95 2.70
C LYS A 132 5.13 -11.88 3.85
N GLY A 133 4.35 -12.94 4.07
CA GLY A 133 4.55 -13.88 5.18
C GLY A 133 4.04 -13.39 6.53
N LYS A 134 3.58 -12.13 6.63
CA LYS A 134 2.84 -11.58 7.75
C LYS A 134 1.43 -11.22 7.31
N GLY A 135 0.53 -11.02 8.27
CA GLY A 135 -0.86 -10.67 8.00
C GLY A 135 -1.74 -10.76 9.24
N LEU A 136 -3.05 -10.77 9.04
CA LEU A 136 -4.03 -10.79 10.12
C LEU A 136 -3.80 -11.95 11.09
N HIS A 137 -3.65 -13.17 10.57
CA HIS A 137 -3.42 -14.35 11.41
C HIS A 137 -2.11 -14.27 12.20
N PHE A 138 -1.06 -13.66 11.64
CA PHE A 138 0.19 -13.42 12.36
C PHE A 138 -0.05 -12.49 13.56
N GLY A 139 -0.75 -11.37 13.33
CA GLY A 139 -1.10 -10.41 14.39
C GLY A 139 -1.95 -11.04 15.50
N VAL A 140 -2.99 -11.81 15.14
CA VAL A 140 -3.83 -12.51 16.11
C VAL A 140 -3.02 -13.49 16.96
N LYS A 141 -2.20 -14.34 16.34
CA LYS A 141 -1.34 -15.29 17.06
C LYS A 141 -0.35 -14.56 17.98
N ARG A 142 0.18 -13.42 17.55
CA ARG A 142 1.11 -12.58 18.32
C ARG A 142 0.43 -12.03 19.58
N VAL A 143 -0.74 -11.42 19.44
CA VAL A 143 -1.53 -10.88 20.56
C VAL A 143 -1.91 -11.99 21.54
N GLN A 144 -2.43 -13.12 21.06
CA GLN A 144 -2.78 -14.26 21.91
C GLN A 144 -1.59 -14.80 22.70
N ARG A 145 -0.40 -14.88 22.08
CA ARG A 145 0.82 -15.30 22.77
C ARG A 145 1.22 -14.29 23.84
N THR A 146 1.13 -12.99 23.56
CA THR A 146 1.44 -11.94 24.54
C THR A 146 0.50 -12.01 25.74
N LEU A 147 -0.81 -12.14 25.52
CA LEU A 147 -1.81 -12.24 26.60
C LEU A 147 -1.64 -13.50 27.46
N ARG A 148 -1.26 -14.64 26.87
CA ARG A 148 -0.94 -15.85 27.65
C ARG A 148 0.33 -15.70 28.49
N ARG A 149 1.32 -14.97 27.99
CA ARG A 149 2.58 -14.73 28.70
C ARG A 149 2.44 -13.69 29.81
N HIS A 150 1.50 -12.75 29.61
CA HIS A 150 1.28 -11.60 30.46
C HIS A 150 -0.21 -11.50 30.86
N PRO A 151 -0.69 -12.40 31.74
CA PRO A 151 -2.09 -12.42 32.18
C PRO A 151 -2.51 -11.16 32.96
N GLU A 152 -1.54 -10.38 33.43
CA GLU A 152 -1.74 -9.06 34.06
C GLU A 152 -2.25 -7.99 33.09
N LEU A 153 -2.08 -8.17 31.78
CA LEU A 153 -2.55 -7.23 30.76
C LEU A 153 -4.08 -7.33 30.59
N LYS A 154 -4.81 -6.54 31.37
CA LYS A 154 -6.28 -6.50 31.37
C LYS A 154 -6.89 -5.42 30.49
N TRP A 155 -6.09 -4.45 30.08
CA TRP A 155 -6.54 -3.27 29.32
C TRP A 155 -5.88 -3.23 27.95
N PHE A 156 -6.61 -2.75 26.96
CA PHE A 156 -6.08 -2.53 25.61
C PHE A 156 -6.38 -1.11 25.16
N TRP A 157 -5.45 -0.55 24.40
CA TRP A 157 -5.62 0.72 23.73
C TRP A 157 -6.03 0.47 22.28
N LYS A 158 -7.19 0.99 21.87
CA LYS A 158 -7.65 0.94 20.49
C LYS A 158 -7.55 2.32 19.87
N THR A 159 -6.85 2.40 18.75
CA THR A 159 -6.70 3.64 17.97
C THR A 159 -6.82 3.33 16.47
N ASP A 160 -7.28 4.31 15.70
CA ASP A 160 -7.38 4.24 14.24
C ASP A 160 -7.08 5.63 13.65
N PHE A 161 -6.45 5.66 12.47
CA PHE A 161 -6.11 6.90 11.78
C PHE A 161 -7.14 7.22 10.70
N LYS A 162 -7.78 8.40 10.81
CA LYS A 162 -8.74 8.86 9.80
C LYS A 162 -8.01 9.39 8.57
N LYS A 163 -8.46 8.96 7.38
CA LYS A 163 -7.93 9.38 6.06
C LYS A 163 -6.38 9.36 6.00
N TYR A 164 -5.78 8.27 6.49
CA TYR A 164 -4.32 8.13 6.71
C TYR A 164 -3.45 8.60 5.54
N TYR A 165 -3.78 8.22 4.30
CA TYR A 165 -2.95 8.60 3.14
C TYR A 165 -3.03 10.08 2.82
N GLN A 166 -4.19 10.70 3.03
CA GLN A 166 -4.41 12.14 2.80
C GLN A 166 -3.83 13.01 3.92
N SER A 167 -3.72 12.47 5.14
CA SER A 167 -3.22 13.20 6.31
C SER A 167 -1.74 12.94 6.61
N LEU A 168 -1.04 12.21 5.73
CA LEU A 168 0.34 11.80 5.98
C LEU A 168 1.30 12.99 5.79
N PRO A 169 2.10 13.39 6.79
CA PRO A 169 3.02 14.51 6.65
C PRO A 169 4.20 14.11 5.75
N HIS A 170 4.30 14.74 4.59
CA HIS A 170 5.32 14.40 3.58
C HIS A 170 6.75 14.57 4.09
N ASP A 171 7.01 15.57 4.93
CA ASP A 171 8.33 15.81 5.52
C ASP A 171 8.78 14.67 6.43
N LEU A 172 7.85 14.05 7.17
CA LEU A 172 8.15 12.90 8.02
C LEU A 172 8.47 11.65 7.19
N VAL A 173 7.76 11.46 6.08
CA VAL A 173 8.03 10.37 5.13
C VAL A 173 9.42 10.56 4.52
N ARG A 174 9.70 11.77 4.01
CA ARG A 174 10.99 12.14 3.44
C ARG A 174 12.14 11.93 4.42
N SER A 175 12.02 12.48 5.62
CA SER A 175 13.01 12.35 6.69
C SER A 175 13.26 10.88 7.06
N SER A 176 12.22 10.05 7.04
CA SER A 176 12.34 8.62 7.33
C SER A 176 13.08 7.85 6.24
N LEU A 177 12.84 8.19 4.97
CA LEU A 177 13.57 7.62 3.85
C LEU A 177 15.03 8.07 3.82
N GLU A 178 15.32 9.32 4.17
CA GLU A 178 16.69 9.84 4.25
C GLU A 178 17.54 9.10 5.29
N ARG A 179 16.94 8.61 6.38
CA ARG A 179 17.64 7.76 7.36
C ARG A 179 18.05 6.40 6.78
N LEU A 180 17.36 5.92 5.75
CA LEU A 180 17.62 4.62 5.12
C LEU A 180 18.47 4.72 3.85
N TYR A 181 18.31 5.80 3.10
CA TYR A 181 18.89 5.97 1.76
C TYR A 181 19.67 7.28 1.67
N LYS A 182 20.83 7.24 1.00
CA LYS A 182 21.68 8.41 0.71
C LYS A 182 21.66 8.87 -0.74
N ASP A 183 20.93 8.14 -1.59
CA ASP A 183 20.79 8.42 -3.01
C ASP A 183 19.84 9.61 -3.24
N LYS A 184 20.41 10.75 -3.66
CA LYS A 184 19.65 11.99 -3.89
C LYS A 184 18.71 11.91 -5.08
N MET A 185 19.07 11.15 -6.12
CA MET A 185 18.23 11.00 -7.31
C MET A 185 17.01 10.15 -6.98
N PHE A 186 17.21 9.08 -6.21
CA PHE A 186 16.10 8.29 -5.67
C PHE A 186 15.17 9.11 -4.77
N LEU A 187 15.71 9.94 -3.86
CA LEU A 187 14.88 10.78 -3.00
C LEU A 187 14.04 11.77 -3.83
N ARG A 188 14.63 12.38 -4.87
CA ARG A 188 13.90 13.23 -5.83
C ARG A 188 12.83 12.45 -6.60
N LEU A 189 13.08 11.20 -6.98
CA LEU A 189 12.07 10.34 -7.60
C LEU A 189 10.87 10.14 -6.65
N ILE A 190 11.13 9.87 -5.37
CA ILE A 190 10.06 9.70 -4.37
C ILE A 190 9.24 10.99 -4.23
N ASP A 191 9.90 12.15 -4.21
CA ASP A 191 9.22 13.44 -4.14
C ASP A 191 8.22 13.59 -5.30
N MET A 192 8.64 13.25 -6.53
CA MET A 192 7.80 13.35 -7.73
C MET A 192 6.67 12.31 -7.78
N VAL A 193 6.92 11.09 -7.32
CA VAL A 193 5.99 9.96 -7.49
C VAL A 193 4.97 9.85 -6.36
N ILE A 194 5.42 10.08 -5.13
CA ILE A 194 4.63 9.85 -3.91
C ILE A 194 4.21 11.17 -3.28
N LEU A 195 5.15 12.10 -3.09
CA LEU A 195 4.92 13.31 -2.31
C LEU A 195 4.36 14.48 -3.14
N ALA A 196 4.19 14.30 -4.45
CA ALA A 196 3.57 15.28 -5.34
C ALA A 196 2.03 15.33 -5.22
N TYR A 197 1.41 14.31 -4.59
CA TYR A 197 -0.03 14.30 -4.39
C TYR A 197 -0.41 15.19 -3.20
N ASP A 198 -1.05 16.32 -3.46
CA ASP A 198 -1.60 17.18 -2.41
C ASP A 198 -3.09 16.90 -2.24
N SER A 199 -3.51 16.64 -1.00
CA SER A 199 -4.92 16.46 -0.63
C SER A 199 -5.65 17.80 -0.45
N GLY A 200 -4.92 18.92 -0.56
CA GLY A 200 -5.43 20.28 -0.45
C GLY A 200 -6.01 20.61 0.93
N GLU A 201 -6.76 21.71 1.02
CA GLU A 201 -7.39 22.13 2.28
C GLU A 201 -8.62 21.29 2.66
N GLU A 202 -9.16 20.48 1.74
CA GLU A 202 -10.36 19.66 2.00
C GLU A 202 -10.13 18.63 3.10
N ILE A 203 -8.91 18.09 3.20
CA ILE A 203 -8.56 17.18 4.29
C ILE A 203 -8.56 17.90 5.64
N ILE A 204 -8.07 19.14 5.69
CA ILE A 204 -8.01 19.95 6.90
C ILE A 204 -9.44 20.21 7.39
N LYS A 205 -10.31 20.68 6.50
CA LYS A 205 -11.72 20.92 6.81
C LYS A 205 -12.45 19.66 7.28
N GLU A 206 -12.20 18.50 6.68
CA GLU A 206 -12.78 17.23 7.17
C GLU A 206 -12.29 16.90 8.58
N LEU A 207 -10.99 17.04 8.84
CA LEU A 207 -10.41 16.73 10.14
C LEU A 207 -10.93 17.68 11.23
N GLU A 208 -11.03 18.98 10.93
CA GLU A 208 -11.64 19.99 11.81
C GLU A 208 -13.11 19.68 12.09
N ASN A 209 -13.89 19.36 11.06
CA ASN A 209 -15.29 18.95 11.22
C ASN A 209 -15.42 17.69 12.09
N GLU A 210 -14.48 16.75 11.99
CA GLU A 210 -14.48 15.57 12.84
C GLU A 210 -14.14 15.91 14.30
N ILE A 211 -13.18 16.80 14.53
CA ILE A 211 -12.86 17.30 15.88
C ILE A 211 -14.13 17.91 16.50
N ILE A 212 -14.84 18.76 15.77
CA ILE A 212 -16.09 19.37 16.21
C ILE A 212 -17.16 18.30 16.49
N ARG A 213 -17.33 17.29 15.63
CA ARG A 213 -18.27 16.18 15.86
C ARG A 213 -17.92 15.39 17.12
N ASN A 214 -16.64 15.14 17.36
CA ASN A 214 -16.15 14.42 18.54
C ASN A 214 -16.34 15.24 19.82
N GLN A 215 -16.18 16.56 19.76
CA GLN A 215 -16.51 17.46 20.89
C GLN A 215 -18.01 17.48 21.21
N ARG A 216 -18.87 17.46 20.19
CA ARG A 216 -20.34 17.41 20.35
C ARG A 216 -20.86 16.07 20.86
N ASN A 217 -20.08 15.00 20.70
CA ASN A 217 -20.42 13.66 21.19
C ASN A 217 -19.18 13.01 21.85
N PRO A 218 -18.84 13.40 23.08
CA PRO A 218 -17.64 12.95 23.78
C PRO A 218 -17.65 11.45 24.11
N TYR A 219 -18.80 10.78 23.98
CA TYR A 219 -19.02 9.38 24.32
C TYR A 219 -18.60 8.37 23.24
N TRP A 220 -18.03 8.79 22.11
CA TRP A 220 -17.43 7.84 21.16
C TRP A 220 -16.18 7.12 21.69
N GLY A 221 -15.56 7.64 22.76
CA GLY A 221 -14.48 6.98 23.50
C GLY A 221 -14.96 5.91 24.50
N SER A 222 -16.23 5.98 24.91
CA SER A 222 -16.90 4.90 25.64
C SER A 222 -17.40 3.88 24.61
N VAL A 223 -16.72 2.74 24.60
CA VAL A 223 -17.13 1.50 23.91
C VAL A 223 -18.65 1.40 23.89
N LYS A 224 -19.29 1.59 22.73
CA LYS A 224 -20.59 0.94 22.53
C LYS A 224 -20.27 -0.55 22.57
N PRO A 225 -20.83 -1.33 23.50
CA PRO A 225 -20.67 -2.78 23.44
C PRO A 225 -21.18 -3.19 22.07
N ASP A 226 -20.31 -3.77 21.25
CA ASP A 226 -20.76 -4.41 20.02
C ASP A 226 -21.50 -5.67 20.48
N PHE A 227 -22.78 -5.53 20.83
CA PHE A 227 -23.72 -6.64 20.97
C PHE A 227 -24.00 -7.21 19.58
N ARG A 228 -22.96 -7.56 18.83
CA ARG A 228 -23.07 -8.73 17.96
C ARG A 228 -23.27 -9.89 18.91
N GLN A 229 -24.53 -10.15 19.24
CA GLN A 229 -24.96 -11.50 19.59
C GLN A 229 -24.21 -12.41 18.62
N SER A 230 -23.43 -13.34 19.17
CA SER A 230 -22.88 -14.42 18.39
C SER A 230 -24.06 -15.13 17.74
N ARG A 231 -24.47 -14.70 16.55
CA ARG A 231 -25.14 -15.60 15.63
C ARG A 231 -24.12 -16.71 15.47
N ASN A 232 -24.40 -17.86 16.06
CA ASN A 232 -23.71 -19.11 15.83
C ASN A 232 -23.66 -19.31 14.31
N LYS A 233 -22.63 -18.75 13.67
CA LYS A 233 -22.22 -19.21 12.36
C LYS A 233 -21.62 -20.55 12.65
N LEU A 234 -22.33 -21.61 12.28
CA LEU A 234 -21.77 -22.95 12.21
C LEU A 234 -20.35 -22.83 11.66
N HIS A 235 -19.41 -23.46 12.36
CA HIS A 235 -18.04 -23.61 11.87
C HIS A 235 -18.10 -24.00 10.40
N ARG A 236 -17.46 -23.18 9.54
CA ARG A 236 -17.10 -23.63 8.20
C ARG A 236 -16.24 -24.90 8.41
N PRO A 237 -16.64 -26.06 7.84
CA PRO A 237 -15.85 -27.27 7.96
C PRO A 237 -14.42 -26.98 7.51
N GLN A 238 -13.46 -27.39 8.34
CA GLN A 238 -12.07 -27.47 7.95
C GLN A 238 -11.91 -28.76 7.16
N ASP A 239 -12.16 -28.71 5.86
CA ASP A 239 -11.70 -29.75 4.94
C ASP A 239 -11.02 -29.09 3.75
N GLU A 240 -10.03 -29.81 3.22
CA GLU A 240 -9.14 -29.48 2.10
C GLU A 240 -7.95 -28.59 2.44
N ALA A 241 -7.16 -29.05 3.41
CA ALA A 241 -5.71 -28.98 3.30
C ALA A 241 -5.18 -30.36 2.91
N GLU A 242 -5.33 -30.73 1.62
CA GLU A 242 -4.53 -31.77 0.96
C GLU A 242 -4.78 -31.72 -0.57
N ARG A 243 -4.00 -30.88 -1.26
CA ARG A 243 -3.39 -31.08 -2.60
C ARG A 243 -2.71 -29.81 -3.08
#